data_AF-A0A7C5INJ8-F1
#
_entry.id   AF-A0A7C5INJ8-F1
#
_cell.length_a   1.000
_cell.length_b   1.000
_cell.length_c   1.000
_cell.angle_alpha   90.00
_cell.angle_beta   90.00
_cell.angle_gamma   90.00
#
_symmetry.space_group_name_H-M   'P 1'
#
loop_
_entity.id
_entity.type
_entity.pdbx_description
1 polymer ?
#
loop_
_entity_poly.entity_id
_entity_poly.type
_entity_poly.pdbx_seq_one_letter_code
_entity_poly.pdbx_strand_id
1 'polypeptide(L)'
;SLLDEVKLKELIALEIKYETDLQTEALAAEQAEKVEVKRANFWLWLGLSFLGICLIGAVVLVLRQRRSLAALRQDHFDVSVAFAEVNGRMKTLQAMAGQQLSRAKVEENGGPGLPPDFETLSKREIEVFLCLANGMANKVVAEELHISVDTVRSHVKNIYGKLGLRNRTMVVKLAHEYGLAS
;
A
#
# COMPACT_ATOMS: atom_id res chain seq x y z
N SER A 1 92.32 -11.26 36.09
CA SER A 1 91.89 -10.36 35.02
C SER A 1 90.46 -9.92 35.32
N LEU A 2 90.28 -8.86 36.11
CA LEU A 2 88.94 -8.32 36.44
C LEU A 2 88.42 -7.40 35.33
N LEU A 3 89.33 -6.87 34.50
CA LEU A 3 89.02 -5.99 33.38
C LEU A 3 88.27 -6.71 32.25
N ASP A 4 88.52 -8.02 32.06
CA ASP A 4 87.84 -8.83 31.02
C ASP A 4 86.40 -9.17 31.40
N GLU A 5 86.13 -9.45 32.68
CA GLU A 5 84.78 -9.83 33.14
C GLU A 5 83.80 -8.66 33.08
N VAL A 6 84.25 -7.44 33.41
CA VAL A 6 83.42 -6.23 33.32
C VAL A 6 83.08 -5.90 31.87
N LYS A 7 84.08 -5.95 30.96
CA LYS A 7 83.85 -5.74 29.53
C LYS A 7 82.94 -6.79 28.92
N LEU A 8 83.06 -8.05 29.34
CA LEU A 8 82.18 -9.13 28.88
C LEU A 8 80.72 -8.89 29.29
N LYS A 9 80.48 -8.43 30.53
CA LYS A 9 79.13 -8.08 31.00
C LYS A 9 78.54 -6.90 30.25
N GLU A 10 79.33 -5.87 29.96
CA GLU A 10 78.90 -4.72 29.15
C GLU A 10 78.54 -5.14 27.72
N LEU A 11 79.36 -5.98 27.08
CA LEU A 11 79.08 -6.48 25.73
C LEU A 11 77.80 -7.31 25.67
N ILE A 12 77.60 -8.22 26.63
CA ILE A 12 76.36 -9.02 26.73
C ILE A 12 75.15 -8.11 26.98
N ALA A 13 75.27 -7.11 27.84
CA ALA A 13 74.18 -6.17 28.09
C ALA A 13 73.84 -5.32 26.86
N LEU A 14 74.85 -4.93 26.07
CA LEU A 14 74.66 -4.20 24.84
C LEU A 14 73.97 -5.04 23.76
N GLU A 15 74.35 -6.31 23.63
CA GLU A 15 73.74 -7.27 22.70
C GLU A 15 72.27 -7.53 23.05
N ILE A 16 71.98 -7.82 24.33
CA ILE A 16 70.60 -8.01 24.80
C ILE A 16 69.78 -6.76 24.51
N LYS A 17 70.32 -5.58 24.79
CA LYS A 17 69.62 -4.32 24.52
C LYS A 17 69.33 -4.15 23.03
N TYR A 18 70.30 -4.43 22.17
CA TYR A 18 70.15 -4.37 20.72
C TYR A 18 69.06 -5.34 20.22
N GLU A 19 69.08 -6.59 20.67
CA GLU A 19 68.05 -7.58 20.32
C GLU A 19 66.66 -7.15 20.81
N THR A 20 66.55 -6.62 22.03
CA THR A 20 65.27 -6.15 22.56
C THR A 20 64.73 -4.95 21.78
N ASP A 21 65.59 -3.98 21.45
CA ASP A 21 65.19 -2.80 20.68
C ASP A 21 64.69 -3.22 19.29
N LEU A 22 65.41 -4.13 18.62
CA LEU A 22 65.01 -4.68 17.33
C LEU A 22 63.65 -5.41 17.38
N GLN A 23 63.42 -6.20 18.44
CA GLN A 23 62.13 -6.87 18.65
C GLN A 23 60.99 -5.88 18.90
N THR A 24 61.25 -4.81 19.65
CA THR A 24 60.21 -3.79 19.92
C THR A 24 59.84 -2.99 18.68
N GLU A 25 60.80 -2.66 17.82
CA GLU A 25 60.55 -1.98 16.55
C GLU A 25 59.75 -2.86 15.58
N ALA A 26 60.10 -4.16 15.48
CA ALA A 26 59.37 -5.11 14.65
C ALA A 26 57.91 -5.27 15.11
N LEU A 27 57.68 -5.39 16.42
CA LEU A 27 56.34 -5.50 16.99
C LEU A 27 55.53 -4.20 16.77
N ALA A 28 56.15 -3.04 16.90
CA ALA A 28 55.52 -1.75 16.67
C ALA A 28 55.08 -1.59 15.20
N ALA A 29 55.91 -2.02 14.24
CA ALA A 29 55.58 -2.00 12.82
C ALA A 29 54.38 -2.91 12.49
N GLU A 30 54.35 -4.15 13.00
CA GLU A 30 53.24 -5.08 12.79
C GLU A 30 51.93 -4.56 13.41
N GLN A 31 52.01 -3.92 14.58
CA GLN A 31 50.84 -3.31 15.22
C GLN A 31 50.31 -2.12 14.43
N ALA A 32 51.18 -1.27 13.87
CA ALA A 32 50.78 -0.15 13.04
C ALA A 32 49.98 -0.60 11.81
N GLU A 33 50.45 -1.64 11.11
CA GLU A 33 49.74 -2.22 9.96
C GLU A 33 48.33 -2.73 10.34
N LYS A 34 48.22 -3.48 11.45
CA LYS A 34 46.92 -3.99 11.93
C LYS A 34 45.95 -2.87 12.29
N VAL A 35 46.45 -1.77 12.85
CA VAL A 35 45.63 -0.59 13.20
C VAL A 35 45.09 0.08 11.93
N GLU A 36 45.90 0.21 10.88
CA GLU A 36 45.47 0.77 9.61
C GLU A 36 44.39 -0.08 8.94
N VAL A 37 44.58 -1.41 8.89
CA VAL A 37 43.59 -2.34 8.31
C VAL A 37 42.27 -2.31 9.07
N LYS A 38 42.32 -2.31 10.42
CA LYS A 38 41.11 -2.18 11.24
C LYS A 38 40.38 -0.86 11.00
N ARG A 39 41.12 0.24 10.85
CA ARG A 39 40.55 1.55 10.56
C ARG A 39 39.88 1.55 9.18
N ALA A 40 40.53 1.01 8.15
CA ALA A 40 39.95 0.89 6.81
C ALA A 40 38.65 0.05 6.81
N ASN A 41 38.66 -1.10 7.49
CA ASN A 41 37.48 -1.94 7.63
C ASN A 41 36.35 -1.25 8.41
N PHE A 42 36.68 -0.48 9.45
CA PHE A 42 35.68 0.29 10.20
C PHE A 42 34.89 1.24 9.30
N TRP A 43 35.58 1.98 8.41
CA TRP A 43 34.93 2.87 7.45
C TRP A 43 34.06 2.12 6.43
N LEU A 44 34.47 0.93 5.97
CA LEU A 44 33.65 0.09 5.08
C LEU A 44 32.35 -0.37 5.74
N TRP A 45 32.43 -0.87 6.98
CA TRP A 45 31.26 -1.32 7.75
C TRP A 45 30.31 -0.15 8.09
N LEU A 46 30.87 1.03 8.38
CA LEU A 46 30.10 2.24 8.61
C LEU A 46 29.32 2.65 7.34
N GLY A 47 29.97 2.67 6.18
CA GLY A 47 29.33 2.99 4.90
C GLY A 47 28.21 2.01 4.52
N LEU A 48 28.43 0.70 4.69
CA LEU A 48 27.42 -0.33 4.42
C LEU A 48 26.18 -0.17 5.32
N SER A 49 26.39 0.20 6.59
CA SER A 49 25.29 0.43 7.54
C SER A 49 24.44 1.64 7.14
N PHE A 50 25.07 2.74 6.73
CA PHE A 50 24.36 3.92 6.22
C PHE A 50 23.57 3.62 4.94
N LEU A 51 24.19 2.91 3.99
CA LEU A 51 23.52 2.50 2.75
C LEU A 51 22.28 1.63 3.04
N GLY A 52 22.40 0.68 3.97
CA GLY A 52 21.29 -0.16 4.41
C GLY A 52 20.14 0.62 5.04
N ILE A 53 20.45 1.55 5.94
CA ILE A 53 19.44 2.42 6.58
C ILE A 53 18.74 3.30 5.52
N CYS A 54 19.50 3.88 4.58
CA CYS A 54 18.94 4.64 3.47
C CYS A 54 18.03 3.79 2.57
N LEU A 55 18.43 2.55 2.25
CA LEU A 55 17.63 1.62 1.46
C LEU A 55 16.32 1.26 2.17
N ILE A 56 16.39 0.91 3.46
CA ILE A 56 15.21 0.61 4.27
C ILE A 56 14.29 1.83 4.34
N GLY A 57 14.84 3.03 4.58
CA GLY A 57 14.09 4.28 4.58
C GLY A 57 13.40 4.55 3.24
N ALA A 58 14.11 4.36 2.12
CA ALA A 58 13.55 4.50 0.78
C ALA A 58 12.44 3.48 0.50
N VAL A 59 12.64 2.21 0.87
CA VAL A 59 11.61 1.17 0.75
C VAL A 59 10.38 1.52 1.60
N VAL A 60 10.57 1.94 2.84
CA VAL A 60 9.47 2.38 3.73
C VAL A 60 8.75 3.59 3.13
N LEU A 61 9.46 4.57 2.58
CA LEU A 61 8.86 5.72 1.91
C LEU A 61 8.07 5.31 0.67
N VAL A 62 8.59 4.41 -0.17
CA VAL A 62 7.89 3.90 -1.35
C VAL A 62 6.64 3.12 -0.95
N LEU A 63 6.71 2.28 0.09
CA LEU A 63 5.56 1.55 0.62
C LEU A 63 4.51 2.50 1.22
N ARG A 64 4.95 3.56 1.91
CA ARG A 64 4.06 4.61 2.45
C ARG A 64 3.41 5.43 1.33
N GLN A 65 4.15 5.76 0.28
CA GLN A 65 3.66 6.50 -0.89
C GLN A 65 2.67 5.68 -1.73
N ARG A 66 2.86 4.36 -1.83
CA ARG A 66 1.88 3.45 -2.44
C ARG A 66 0.58 3.38 -1.64
N ARG A 67 0.64 3.44 -0.31
CA ARG A 67 -0.57 3.51 0.55
C ARG A 67 -1.31 4.83 0.40
N SER A 68 -0.60 5.96 0.30
CA SER A 68 -1.26 7.26 0.12
C SER A 68 -1.94 7.41 -1.24
N LEU A 69 -1.41 6.81 -2.31
CA LEU A 69 -2.09 6.78 -3.61
C LEU A 69 -3.34 5.89 -3.64
N ALA A 70 -3.39 4.83 -2.83
CA ALA A 70 -4.60 4.04 -2.65
C ALA A 70 -5.67 4.80 -1.83
N ALA A 71 -5.25 5.59 -0.84
CA ALA A 71 -6.14 6.37 0.02
C ALA A 71 -6.65 7.67 -0.62
N LEU A 72 -5.94 8.25 -1.60
CA LEU A 72 -6.29 9.55 -2.21
C LEU A 72 -7.28 9.46 -3.39
N ARG A 73 -7.81 8.28 -3.73
CA ARG A 73 -8.87 8.11 -4.75
C ARG A 73 -10.16 7.54 -4.19
N GLN A 74 -10.41 7.77 -2.91
CA GLN A 74 -11.65 7.39 -2.26
C GLN A 74 -12.10 8.58 -1.43
N ASP A 75 -12.72 9.57 -2.09
CA ASP A 75 -13.76 10.32 -1.41
C ASP A 75 -14.69 9.25 -0.85
N HIS A 76 -14.73 9.11 0.48
CA HIS A 76 -15.42 8.01 1.15
C HIS A 76 -16.92 8.07 0.80
N PHE A 77 -17.30 7.41 -0.29
CA PHE A 77 -18.68 7.19 -0.66
C PHE A 77 -19.22 6.13 0.29
N ASP A 78 -20.02 6.57 1.25
CA ASP A 78 -20.67 5.70 2.20
C ASP A 78 -21.80 4.94 1.51
N VAL A 79 -21.52 3.68 1.17
CA VAL A 79 -22.46 2.80 0.47
C VAL A 79 -23.74 2.61 1.28
N SER A 80 -23.66 2.65 2.61
CA SER A 80 -24.83 2.47 3.47
C SER A 80 -25.80 3.65 3.37
N VAL A 81 -25.29 4.87 3.29
CA VAL A 81 -26.08 6.10 3.13
C VAL A 81 -26.73 6.13 1.75
N ALA A 82 -25.94 5.88 0.70
CA ALA A 82 -26.46 5.85 -0.67
C ALA A 82 -27.49 4.73 -0.88
N PHE A 83 -27.26 3.55 -0.30
CA PHE A 83 -28.22 2.46 -0.32
C PHE A 83 -29.51 2.80 0.43
N ALA A 84 -29.42 3.50 1.56
CA ALA A 84 -30.59 3.97 2.29
C ALA A 84 -31.41 4.97 1.48
N GLU A 85 -30.77 5.90 0.77
CA GLU A 85 -31.43 6.85 -0.12
C GLU A 85 -32.16 6.13 -1.26
N VAL A 86 -31.47 5.21 -1.94
CA VAL A 86 -32.04 4.41 -3.03
C VAL A 86 -33.26 3.60 -2.56
N ASN A 87 -33.15 2.93 -1.41
CA ASN A 87 -34.29 2.20 -0.84
C ASN A 87 -35.43 3.12 -0.42
N GLY A 88 -35.12 4.33 0.08
CA GLY A 88 -36.11 5.35 0.39
C GLY A 88 -36.90 5.73 -0.87
N ARG A 89 -36.20 6.06 -1.96
CA ARG A 89 -36.79 6.36 -3.27
C ARG A 89 -37.62 5.20 -3.82
N MET A 90 -37.14 3.96 -3.68
CA MET A 90 -37.86 2.79 -4.14
C MET A 90 -39.17 2.59 -3.36
N LYS A 91 -39.15 2.74 -2.03
CA LYS A 91 -40.36 2.67 -1.20
C LYS A 91 -41.37 3.76 -1.57
N THR A 92 -40.92 4.98 -1.85
CA THR A 92 -41.82 6.06 -2.27
C THR A 92 -42.43 5.77 -3.64
N LEU A 93 -41.64 5.26 -4.60
CA LEU A 93 -42.16 4.89 -5.92
C LEU A 93 -43.16 3.72 -5.85
N GLN A 94 -42.88 2.70 -5.04
CA GLN A 94 -43.80 1.58 -4.83
C GLN A 94 -45.11 2.04 -4.16
N ALA A 95 -45.02 2.95 -3.18
CA ALA A 95 -46.19 3.54 -2.54
C ALA A 95 -47.01 4.40 -3.51
N MET A 96 -46.35 5.15 -4.40
CA MET A 96 -47.00 5.95 -5.44
C MET A 96 -47.61 5.08 -6.54
N ALA A 97 -46.95 3.98 -6.93
CA ALA A 97 -47.47 3.00 -7.89
C ALA A 97 -48.76 2.33 -7.39
N GLY A 98 -48.86 2.09 -6.06
CA GLY A 98 -50.10 1.64 -5.42
C GLY A 98 -51.26 2.65 -5.52
N GLN A 99 -50.97 3.94 -5.70
CA GLN A 99 -51.96 5.01 -5.85
C GLN A 99 -52.22 5.39 -7.33
N GLN A 100 -51.32 5.06 -8.25
CA GLN A 100 -51.31 5.52 -9.65
C GLN A 100 -51.87 4.55 -10.70
N LEU A 101 -52.37 3.38 -10.32
CA LEU A 101 -53.15 2.53 -11.25
C LEU A 101 -54.40 3.23 -11.85
N SER A 102 -54.77 4.42 -11.35
CA SER A 102 -55.86 5.25 -11.86
C SER A 102 -55.45 6.35 -12.86
N ARG A 103 -54.16 6.61 -13.10
CA ARG A 103 -53.73 7.72 -13.96
C ARG A 103 -52.61 7.30 -14.91
N ALA A 104 -53.04 6.60 -15.95
CA ALA A 104 -52.25 6.21 -17.11
C ALA A 104 -51.23 7.28 -17.56
N LYS A 105 -50.01 6.82 -17.88
CA LYS A 105 -49.29 7.17 -19.10
C LYS A 105 -48.95 8.65 -19.31
N VAL A 106 -48.14 9.22 -18.42
CA VAL A 106 -47.42 10.51 -18.54
C VAL A 106 -46.14 10.33 -17.70
N GLU A 107 -44.88 10.39 -18.13
CA GLU A 107 -44.19 10.85 -19.33
C GLU A 107 -42.79 10.20 -19.36
N GLU A 108 -42.31 9.81 -20.54
CA GLU A 108 -40.90 9.49 -20.78
C GLU A 108 -40.09 10.79 -20.85
N ASN A 109 -38.90 10.77 -20.25
CA ASN A 109 -37.84 11.80 -20.24
C ASN A 109 -37.94 12.90 -19.16
N GLY A 110 -37.14 12.74 -18.09
CA GLY A 110 -36.49 13.89 -17.43
C GLY A 110 -36.68 14.13 -15.92
N GLY A 111 -37.29 13.22 -15.15
CA GLY A 111 -37.44 13.35 -13.68
C GLY A 111 -36.87 12.16 -12.88
N PRO A 112 -36.64 12.28 -11.55
CA PRO A 112 -35.69 11.47 -10.77
C PRO A 112 -36.23 10.07 -10.40
N GLY A 113 -36.61 9.28 -11.41
CA GLY A 113 -36.97 7.87 -11.25
C GLY A 113 -35.75 7.00 -10.94
N LEU A 114 -35.98 5.75 -10.59
CA LEU A 114 -34.96 4.70 -10.66
C LEU A 114 -34.92 4.14 -12.10
N PRO A 115 -33.80 3.56 -12.55
CA PRO A 115 -33.73 2.93 -13.85
C PRO A 115 -34.81 1.84 -14.02
N PRO A 116 -35.31 1.62 -15.26
CA PRO A 116 -36.12 0.45 -15.57
C PRO A 116 -35.40 -0.82 -15.11
N ASP A 117 -36.13 -1.77 -14.55
CA ASP A 117 -35.62 -3.05 -14.03
C ASP A 117 -34.68 -2.95 -12.81
N PHE A 118 -34.43 -1.75 -12.27
CA PHE A 118 -33.62 -1.59 -11.06
C PHE A 118 -34.26 -2.27 -9.83
N GLU A 119 -35.59 -2.36 -9.80
CA GLU A 119 -36.35 -3.08 -8.77
C GLU A 119 -36.10 -4.60 -8.77
N THR A 120 -35.53 -5.15 -9.85
CA THR A 120 -35.19 -6.58 -9.94
C THR A 120 -33.86 -6.93 -9.26
N LEU A 121 -33.08 -5.91 -8.90
CA LEU A 121 -31.84 -6.10 -8.16
C LEU A 121 -32.15 -6.43 -6.69
N SER A 122 -31.44 -7.43 -6.17
CA SER A 122 -31.41 -7.67 -4.75
C SER A 122 -30.71 -6.54 -4.01
N LYS A 123 -30.98 -6.39 -2.72
CA LYS A 123 -30.31 -5.43 -1.83
C LYS A 123 -28.78 -5.41 -2.03
N ARG A 124 -28.18 -6.60 -2.10
CA ARG A 124 -26.74 -6.74 -2.26
C ARG A 124 -26.24 -6.33 -3.65
N GLU A 125 -27.03 -6.60 -4.69
CA GLU A 125 -26.70 -6.16 -6.05
C GLU A 125 -26.81 -4.65 -6.20
N ILE A 126 -27.72 -3.99 -5.47
CA ILE A 126 -27.83 -2.53 -5.42
C ILE A 126 -26.58 -1.93 -4.78
N GLU A 127 -26.14 -2.44 -3.63
CA GLU A 127 -24.89 -1.99 -3.00
C GLU A 127 -23.69 -2.10 -3.94
N VAL A 128 -23.54 -3.26 -4.61
CA VAL A 128 -22.47 -3.46 -5.60
C VAL A 128 -22.62 -2.51 -6.80
N PHE A 129 -23.83 -2.29 -7.30
CA PHE A 129 -24.11 -1.36 -8.40
C PHE A 129 -23.66 0.07 -8.03
N LEU A 130 -23.99 0.55 -6.83
CA LEU A 130 -23.61 1.87 -6.36
C LEU A 130 -22.09 2.03 -6.27
N CYS A 131 -21.37 1.03 -5.77
CA CYS A 131 -19.91 1.07 -5.76
C CYS A 131 -19.33 1.14 -7.19
N LEU A 132 -19.89 0.36 -8.12
CA LEU A 132 -19.45 0.36 -9.52
C LEU A 132 -19.73 1.70 -10.21
N ALA A 133 -20.89 2.29 -9.93
CA ALA A 133 -21.34 3.58 -10.45
C ALA A 133 -20.40 4.72 -10.03
N ASN A 134 -19.87 4.67 -8.81
CA ASN A 134 -18.86 5.61 -8.32
C ASN A 134 -17.43 5.33 -8.79
N GLY A 135 -17.24 4.43 -9.77
CA GLY A 135 -15.91 4.18 -10.30
C GLY A 135 -15.00 3.33 -9.40
N MET A 136 -15.52 2.67 -8.37
CA MET A 136 -14.71 1.76 -7.52
C MET A 136 -14.31 0.43 -8.20
N ALA A 137 -13.03 0.07 -8.12
CA ALA A 137 -12.54 -1.20 -8.65
C ALA A 137 -13.05 -2.40 -7.84
N ASN A 138 -13.26 -3.56 -8.47
CA ASN A 138 -13.82 -4.76 -7.81
C ASN A 138 -13.10 -5.19 -6.52
N LYS A 139 -11.79 -4.92 -6.41
CA LYS A 139 -11.02 -5.17 -5.17
C LYS A 139 -11.46 -4.26 -4.03
N VAL A 140 -11.65 -2.97 -4.32
CA VAL A 140 -12.15 -1.98 -3.35
C VAL A 140 -13.58 -2.29 -2.96
N VAL A 141 -14.43 -2.67 -3.93
CA VAL A 141 -15.82 -3.09 -3.64
C VAL A 141 -15.84 -4.33 -2.73
N ALA A 142 -14.93 -5.28 -2.94
CA ALA A 142 -14.81 -6.47 -2.11
C ALA A 142 -14.41 -6.12 -0.67
N GLU A 143 -13.47 -5.19 -0.50
CA GLU A 143 -13.04 -4.68 0.80
C GLU A 143 -14.17 -3.93 1.52
N GLU A 144 -14.81 -2.97 0.84
CA GLU A 144 -15.90 -2.14 1.36
C GLU A 144 -17.10 -2.96 1.82
N LEU A 145 -17.45 -3.97 1.03
CA LEU A 145 -18.61 -4.82 1.28
C LEU A 145 -18.26 -6.08 2.09
N HIS A 146 -17.01 -6.28 2.50
CA HIS A 146 -16.53 -7.47 3.22
C HIS A 146 -16.89 -8.81 2.54
N ILE A 147 -16.67 -8.91 1.22
CA ILE A 147 -16.88 -10.14 0.44
C ILE A 147 -15.68 -10.42 -0.46
N SER A 148 -15.60 -11.63 -1.03
CA SER A 148 -14.53 -11.97 -1.96
C SER A 148 -14.66 -11.23 -3.30
N VAL A 149 -13.53 -10.99 -3.98
CA VAL A 149 -13.50 -10.40 -5.33
C VAL A 149 -14.28 -11.23 -6.35
N ASP A 150 -14.26 -12.56 -6.21
CA ASP A 150 -15.00 -13.46 -7.11
C ASP A 150 -16.52 -13.41 -6.86
N THR A 151 -16.93 -13.18 -5.60
CA THR A 151 -18.32 -12.88 -5.26
C THR A 151 -18.76 -11.56 -5.89
N VAL A 152 -17.92 -10.51 -5.84
CA VAL A 152 -18.20 -9.24 -6.52
C VAL A 152 -18.36 -9.44 -8.03
N ARG A 153 -17.45 -10.18 -8.69
CA ARG A 153 -17.55 -10.51 -10.11
C ARG A 153 -18.87 -11.22 -10.46
N SER A 154 -19.31 -12.12 -9.59
CA SER A 154 -20.58 -12.85 -9.76
C SER A 154 -21.77 -11.90 -9.66
N HIS A 155 -21.78 -11.00 -8.66
CA HIS A 155 -22.80 -9.95 -8.57
C HIS A 155 -22.80 -9.02 -9.79
N VAL A 156 -21.62 -8.58 -10.26
CA VAL A 156 -21.50 -7.75 -11.47
C VAL A 156 -22.12 -8.42 -12.69
N LYS A 157 -21.83 -9.72 -12.88
CA LYS A 157 -22.41 -10.50 -14.00
C LYS A 157 -23.94 -10.56 -13.91
N ASN A 158 -24.48 -10.77 -12.71
CA ASN A 158 -25.94 -10.81 -12.51
C ASN A 158 -26.57 -9.43 -12.74
N ILE A 159 -25.96 -8.36 -12.25
CA ILE A 159 -26.41 -6.98 -12.48
C ILE A 159 -26.45 -6.68 -13.98
N TYR A 160 -25.40 -7.05 -14.72
CA TYR A 160 -25.33 -6.88 -16.16
C TYR A 160 -26.44 -7.65 -16.88
N GLY A 161 -26.70 -8.89 -16.47
CA GLY A 161 -27.80 -9.69 -17.02
C GLY A 161 -29.17 -9.08 -16.73
N LYS A 162 -29.42 -8.63 -15.50
CA LYS A 162 -30.70 -8.07 -15.07
C LYS A 162 -31.02 -6.72 -15.68
N LEU A 163 -30.02 -5.85 -15.81
CA LEU A 163 -30.17 -4.49 -16.34
C LEU A 163 -29.83 -4.38 -17.84
N GLY A 164 -29.52 -5.50 -18.50
CA GLY A 164 -29.13 -5.50 -19.93
C GLY A 164 -27.82 -4.75 -20.23
N LEU A 165 -26.97 -4.53 -19.23
CA LEU A 165 -25.72 -3.78 -19.36
C LEU A 165 -24.60 -4.70 -19.85
N ARG A 166 -23.68 -4.15 -20.64
CA ARG A 166 -22.56 -4.92 -21.21
C ARG A 166 -21.22 -4.56 -20.62
N ASN A 167 -21.10 -3.36 -20.09
CA ASN A 167 -19.85 -2.85 -19.57
C ASN A 167 -20.08 -1.89 -18.41
N ARG A 168 -18.98 -1.65 -17.69
CA ARG A 168 -18.96 -0.78 -16.53
C ARG A 168 -19.24 0.68 -16.87
N THR A 169 -18.85 1.14 -18.05
CA THR A 169 -19.13 2.50 -18.52
C THR A 169 -20.64 2.74 -18.63
N MET A 170 -21.41 1.75 -19.08
CA MET A 170 -22.86 1.83 -19.12
C MET A 170 -23.48 1.89 -17.71
N VAL A 171 -22.88 1.22 -16.71
CA VAL A 171 -23.31 1.35 -15.30
C VAL A 171 -23.16 2.79 -14.82
N VAL A 172 -21.98 3.39 -15.04
CA VAL A 172 -21.70 4.78 -14.62
C VAL A 172 -22.64 5.74 -15.34
N LYS A 173 -22.82 5.56 -16.65
CA LYS A 173 -23.74 6.37 -17.45
C LYS A 173 -25.17 6.28 -16.93
N LEU A 174 -25.68 5.06 -16.69
CA LEU A 174 -27.01 4.83 -16.16
C LEU A 174 -27.17 5.47 -14.78
N ALA A 175 -26.19 5.29 -13.88
CA ALA A 175 -26.25 5.91 -12.57
C ALA A 175 -26.28 7.43 -12.63
N HIS A 176 -25.51 8.05 -13.52
CA HIS A 176 -25.51 9.50 -13.72
C HIS A 176 -26.81 10.01 -14.35
N GLU A 177 -27.40 9.28 -15.30
CA GLU A 177 -28.70 9.63 -15.91
C GLU A 177 -29.85 9.67 -14.89
N TYR A 178 -29.80 8.83 -13.86
CA TYR A 178 -30.83 8.71 -12.83
C TYR A 178 -30.45 9.37 -11.48
N GLY A 179 -29.31 10.07 -11.42
CA GLY A 179 -28.82 10.76 -10.23
C GLY A 179 -28.53 9.82 -9.06
N LEU A 180 -27.95 8.66 -9.32
CA LEU A 180 -27.55 7.63 -8.34
C LEU A 180 -26.05 7.68 -8.00
N ALA A 181 -25.27 8.45 -8.75
CA ALA A 181 -23.84 8.69 -8.53
C ALA A 181 -23.49 10.14 -8.90
N SER A 182 -22.47 10.68 -8.25
CA SER A 182 -21.97 12.06 -8.42
C SER A 182 -20.83 12.18 -9.42
#